data_AF-A0A021X471-F1
#
_entry.id   AF-A0A021X471-F1
#
_cell.length_a   1.000
_cell.length_b   1.000
_cell.length_c   1.000
_cell.angle_alpha   90.00
_cell.angle_beta   90.00
_cell.angle_gamma   90.00
#
_symmetry.space_group_name_H-M   'P 1'
#
loop_
_entity.id
_entity.type
_entity.pdbx_description
1 polymer ?
#
loop_
_entity_poly.entity_id
_entity_poly.type
_entity_poly.pdbx_seq_one_letter_code
_entity_poly.pdbx_strand_id
1 'polypeptide(L)'
;MVFDRRLKLLSKISIVATTSLVLAAAGEAPAGTGGIMAKPSDPEKAVQAEYENLKSKGTRDALELFIARHPKHPLADRAREEIERLGK
;
A
#
# COMPACT_ATOMS: atom_id res chain seq x y z
N MET A 1 -12.56 6.18 21.08
CA MET A 1 -12.59 4.95 20.25
C MET A 1 -13.20 5.30 18.91
N VAL A 2 -12.37 5.55 17.89
CA VAL A 2 -12.84 5.88 16.52
C VAL A 2 -12.22 4.89 15.53
N PHE A 3 -12.54 3.61 15.71
CA PHE A 3 -12.02 2.51 14.87
C PHE A 3 -13.11 1.57 14.34
N ASP A 4 -14.37 1.99 14.42
CA ASP A 4 -15.48 1.14 13.99
C ASP A 4 -16.59 2.01 13.40
N ARG A 5 -16.66 2.06 12.07
CA ARG A 5 -17.91 2.26 11.30
C ARG A 5 -17.60 2.36 9.80
N ARG A 6 -17.52 1.22 9.11
CA ARG A 6 -17.94 1.05 7.69
C ARG A 6 -17.77 -0.38 7.13
N LEU A 7 -17.36 -1.38 7.92
CA LEU A 7 -17.21 -2.76 7.41
C LEU A 7 -18.53 -3.55 7.25
N LYS A 8 -19.71 -2.92 7.32
CA LYS A 8 -20.99 -3.63 7.17
C LYS A 8 -22.06 -2.75 6.52
N LEU A 9 -22.12 -2.73 5.19
CA LEU A 9 -23.40 -2.64 4.47
C LEU A 9 -23.23 -3.03 2.98
N LEU A 10 -23.69 -4.24 2.66
CA LEU A 10 -24.38 -4.62 1.43
C LEU A 10 -23.88 -3.96 0.12
N SER A 11 -23.00 -4.67 -0.61
CA SER A 11 -23.14 -4.68 -2.07
C SER A 11 -22.73 -6.04 -2.61
N LYS A 12 -23.75 -6.81 -2.98
CA LYS A 12 -23.67 -7.94 -3.89
C LYS A 12 -23.40 -7.36 -5.29
N ILE A 13 -22.20 -6.88 -5.55
CA ILE A 13 -21.75 -6.59 -6.91
C ILE A 13 -20.39 -7.26 -7.05
N SER A 14 -20.45 -8.34 -7.81
CA SER A 14 -19.34 -9.05 -8.40
C SER A 14 -18.42 -8.05 -9.10
N ILE A 15 -17.31 -7.70 -8.46
CA ILE A 15 -16.09 -7.34 -9.17
C ILE A 15 -15.02 -8.20 -8.53
N VAL A 16 -14.64 -9.22 -9.29
CA VAL A 16 -13.41 -9.98 -9.13
C VAL A 16 -12.27 -8.96 -9.12
N ALA A 17 -11.92 -8.42 -7.95
CA ALA A 17 -10.64 -7.79 -7.77
C ALA A 17 -9.66 -8.95 -7.67
N THR A 18 -9.16 -9.37 -8.84
CA THR A 18 -8.10 -10.35 -9.04
C THR A 18 -6.95 -10.02 -8.10
N THR A 19 -7.01 -10.60 -6.92
CA THR A 19 -5.93 -10.68 -5.96
C THR A 19 -5.02 -11.75 -6.53
N SER A 20 -4.04 -11.32 -7.32
CA SER A 20 -2.73 -11.96 -7.47
C SER A 20 -2.01 -11.30 -8.63
N LEU A 21 -1.25 -10.24 -8.33
CA LEU A 21 0.07 -10.16 -8.93
C LEU A 21 1.06 -10.45 -7.81
N VAL A 22 1.13 -11.74 -7.43
CA VAL A 22 2.39 -12.29 -6.95
C VAL A 22 3.25 -12.32 -8.20
N LEU A 23 4.10 -11.31 -8.37
CA LEU A 23 5.18 -11.37 -9.34
C LEU A 23 6.20 -12.37 -8.76
N ALA A 24 5.90 -13.65 -8.95
CA ALA A 24 6.87 -14.72 -8.78
C ALA A 24 7.93 -14.50 -9.84
N ALA A 25 9.03 -13.87 -9.44
CA ALA A 25 10.27 -13.90 -10.19
C ALA A 25 10.86 -15.33 -10.12
N ALA A 26 10.26 -16.25 -10.87
CA ALA A 26 11.01 -17.36 -11.44
C ALA A 26 11.56 -16.79 -12.75
N GLY A 27 12.85 -16.49 -12.85
CA GLY A 27 13.88 -17.51 -12.78
C GLY A 27 14.22 -17.92 -14.20
N GLU A 28 14.69 -16.97 -15.01
CA GLU A 28 15.56 -17.31 -16.14
C GLU A 28 16.85 -16.52 -15.94
N ALA A 29 17.82 -17.20 -15.33
CA ALA A 29 19.18 -16.71 -15.23
C ALA A 29 19.87 -17.02 -16.56
N PRO A 30 20.29 -16.01 -17.35
CA PRO A 30 21.30 -16.26 -18.37
C PRO A 30 22.58 -16.71 -17.65
N ALA A 31 23.15 -17.81 -18.14
CA ALA A 31 24.34 -18.41 -17.56
C ALA A 31 25.52 -17.42 -17.60
N GLY A 32 26.05 -17.13 -16.40
CA GLY A 32 27.33 -16.42 -16.20
C GLY A 32 27.19 -14.92 -15.94
N THR A 33 27.55 -14.47 -14.73
CA THR A 33 28.24 -13.17 -14.46
C THR A 33 28.49 -12.90 -12.96
N GLY A 34 27.97 -13.68 -12.01
CA GLY A 34 28.22 -13.41 -10.59
C GLY A 34 27.13 -12.52 -10.02
N GLY A 35 26.45 -13.06 -9.02
CA GLY A 35 25.21 -12.50 -8.49
C GLY A 35 25.42 -11.12 -7.90
N ILE A 36 25.01 -10.09 -8.62
CA ILE A 36 24.63 -8.82 -8.01
C ILE A 36 23.33 -9.06 -7.23
N MET A 37 23.44 -9.51 -5.97
CA MET A 37 22.32 -9.45 -5.04
C MET A 37 21.81 -8.00 -5.04
N ALA A 38 20.56 -7.80 -5.49
CA ALA A 38 19.92 -6.50 -5.41
C ALA A 38 20.05 -5.99 -3.97
N LYS A 39 20.72 -4.84 -3.80
CA LYS A 39 20.98 -4.20 -2.51
C LYS A 39 19.66 -4.16 -1.71
N PRO A 40 19.66 -4.52 -0.41
CA PRO A 40 18.43 -4.49 0.38
C PRO A 40 17.82 -3.11 0.24
N SER A 41 16.62 -3.03 -0.33
CA SER A 41 15.89 -1.77 -0.49
C SER A 41 15.76 -1.15 0.89
N ASP A 42 16.17 0.10 1.00
CA ASP A 42 16.05 0.86 2.23
C ASP A 42 14.57 0.83 2.70
N PRO A 43 14.31 0.34 3.94
CA PRO A 43 12.94 0.11 4.39
C PRO A 43 12.13 1.40 4.44
N GLU A 44 12.75 2.54 4.74
CA GLU A 44 12.08 3.84 4.72
C GLU A 44 11.69 4.24 3.29
N LYS A 45 12.57 4.01 2.30
CA LYS A 45 12.22 4.24 0.89
C LYS A 45 11.05 3.39 0.42
N ALA A 46 10.96 2.13 0.88
CA ALA A 46 9.83 1.26 0.54
C ALA A 46 8.51 1.79 1.13
N VAL A 47 8.52 2.22 2.39
CA VAL A 47 7.34 2.79 3.06
C VAL A 47 6.92 4.10 2.41
N GLN A 48 7.88 4.97 2.05
CA GLN A 48 7.59 6.21 1.34
C GLN A 48 6.94 5.94 -0.02
N ALA A 49 7.47 5.00 -0.80
CA ALA A 49 6.92 4.65 -2.11
C ALA A 49 5.49 4.10 -2.00
N GLU A 50 5.20 3.30 -0.97
CA GLU A 50 3.84 2.82 -0.71
C GLU A 50 2.89 3.96 -0.34
N TYR A 51 3.33 4.91 0.50
CA TYR A 51 2.55 6.09 0.85
C TYR A 51 2.20 6.93 -0.39
N GLU A 52 3.18 7.25 -1.23
CA GLU A 52 2.96 8.06 -2.43
C GLU A 52 2.01 7.34 -3.42
N ASN A 53 2.15 6.02 -3.58
CA ASN A 53 1.26 5.23 -4.42
C ASN A 53 -0.19 5.27 -3.90
N LEU A 54 -0.39 5.09 -2.59
CA LEU A 54 -1.73 5.13 -1.99
C LEU A 54 -2.32 6.55 -1.97
N LYS A 55 -1.50 7.56 -1.69
CA LYS A 55 -1.89 8.97 -1.77
C LYS A 55 -2.28 9.38 -3.19
N SER A 56 -1.57 8.92 -4.21
CA SER A 56 -1.88 9.24 -5.61
C SER A 56 -3.25 8.72 -6.06
N LYS A 57 -3.83 7.73 -5.35
CA LYS A 57 -5.20 7.28 -5.61
C LYS A 57 -6.24 8.32 -5.18
N GLY A 58 -5.88 9.24 -4.27
CA GLY A 58 -6.74 10.33 -3.82
C GLY A 58 -8.02 9.86 -3.13
N THR A 59 -8.06 8.62 -2.63
CA THR A 59 -9.22 8.08 -1.92
C THR A 59 -8.92 7.93 -0.45
N ARG A 60 -9.95 8.17 0.37
CA ARG A 60 -9.89 7.96 1.82
C ARG A 60 -9.51 6.52 2.17
N ASP A 61 -10.10 5.53 1.50
CA ASP A 61 -9.84 4.11 1.74
C ASP A 61 -8.36 3.72 1.52
N ALA A 62 -7.73 4.26 0.48
CA ALA A 62 -6.31 4.00 0.20
C ALA A 62 -5.39 4.56 1.28
N LEU A 63 -5.70 5.75 1.81
CA LEU A 63 -4.96 6.37 2.91
C LEU A 63 -5.20 5.63 4.24
N GLU A 64 -6.44 5.16 4.50
CA GLU A 64 -6.77 4.33 5.66
C GLU A 64 -6.00 2.99 5.63
N LEU A 65 -5.85 2.38 4.45
CA LEU A 65 -5.04 1.18 4.27
C LEU A 65 -3.57 1.41 4.63
N PHE A 66 -2.99 2.56 4.24
CA PHE A 66 -1.62 2.91 4.61
C PHE A 66 -1.47 3.03 6.13
N ILE A 67 -2.40 3.71 6.80
CA ILE A 67 -2.41 3.89 8.26
C ILE A 67 -2.53 2.53 8.97
N ALA A 68 -3.35 1.61 8.46
CA ALA A 68 -3.50 0.28 9.03
C ALA A 68 -2.22 -0.56 8.94
N ARG A 69 -1.44 -0.41 7.86
CA ARG A 69 -0.16 -1.10 7.66
C ARG A 69 0.97 -0.49 8.49
N HIS A 70 1.00 0.84 8.60
CA HIS A 70 2.09 1.59 9.23
C HIS A 70 1.60 2.51 10.36
N PRO A 71 0.89 2.00 11.39
CA PRO A 71 0.17 2.85 12.35
C PRO A 71 1.08 3.74 13.23
N LYS A 72 2.36 3.37 13.36
CA LYS A 72 3.38 4.08 14.14
C LYS A 72 4.35 4.90 13.28
N HIS A 73 4.18 4.91 11.97
CA HIS A 73 5.06 5.63 11.06
C HIS A 73 4.62 7.11 10.96
N PRO A 74 5.53 8.09 10.90
CA PRO A 74 5.17 9.51 10.80
C PRO A 74 4.34 9.86 9.55
N LEU A 75 4.46 9.08 8.47
CA LEU A 75 3.61 9.23 7.28
C LEU A 75 2.14 8.87 7.54
N ALA A 76 1.83 8.09 8.58
CA ALA A 76 0.44 7.80 8.94
C ALA A 76 -0.28 9.06 9.45
N ASP A 77 0.43 9.95 10.14
CA ASP A 77 -0.14 11.26 10.51
C ASP A 77 -0.42 12.11 9.28
N ARG A 78 0.49 12.11 8.30
CA ARG A 78 0.26 12.77 7.00
C ARG A 78 -0.94 12.18 6.26
N ALA A 79 -1.09 10.86 6.25
CA ALA A 79 -2.24 10.20 5.65
C ALA A 79 -3.57 10.63 6.30
N ARG A 80 -3.58 10.84 7.63
CA ARG A 80 -4.75 11.37 8.35
C ARG A 80 -5.10 12.78 7.91
N GLU A 81 -4.11 13.67 7.81
CA GLU A 81 -4.31 15.04 7.30
C GLU A 81 -4.91 15.05 5.89
N GLU A 82 -4.42 14.17 5.00
CA GLU A 82 -4.93 14.06 3.63
C GLU A 82 -6.38 13.54 3.61
N ILE A 83 -6.75 12.61 4.49
CA ILE A 83 -8.15 12.16 4.62
C ILE A 83 -9.06 13.33 5.04
N GLU A 84 -8.62 14.18 5.96
CA GLU A 84 -9.36 15.37 6.38
C GLU A 84 -9.52 16.36 5.21
N ARG A 85 -8.48 16.53 4.38
CA ARG A 85 -8.55 17.37 3.17
C ARG A 85 -9.54 16.85 2.13
N LEU A 86 -9.63 15.54 1.93
CA LEU A 86 -10.57 14.92 0.98
C LEU A 86 -12.03 15.05 1.41
N GLY A 87 -12.29 15.22 2.71
CA GLY A 87 -13.63 15.38 3.27
C GLY A 87 -14.14 16.82 3.31
N LYS A 88 -13.32 17.79 2.86
CA LYS A 88 -13.67 19.21 2.79
C LYS A 88 -14.10 19.58 1.38
#